data_AF-A0A6L9Y9S7-F1
#
_entry.id   AF-A0A6L9Y9S7-F1
#
_cell.length_a   1.000
_cell.length_b   1.000
_cell.length_c   1.000
_cell.angle_alpha   90.00
_cell.angle_beta   90.00
_cell.angle_gamma   90.00
#
_symmetry.space_group_name_H-M   'P 1'
#
loop_
_entity.id
_entity.type
_entity.pdbx_description
1 polymer ?
#
loop_
_entity_poly.entity_id
_entity_poly.type
_entity_poly.pdbx_seq_one_letter_code
_entity_poly.pdbx_strand_id
1 'polypeptide(L)'
;MSVTFSDLIQIYRESEPLIGSEKRLFCIQTEQQLDILNQLLSDDNYENTVLESENTLELGAKVNLIFGTPKPQFGRFFNKLDDFIKGDITQFNNDALSNAPYFIKSENLASFDENVPILKSYQVVRDFLRQLIAMDSYTDVVNKKLIFFSKKTFELSIDVTIKLNEFIQLIRDLDDEQRKLIIDFQEWLNDEETSSHTDEKKSILAFVLSDSLPSDANFSDVIQQIARISESVQAQYALYLENFSYEKFVKKLEENTEKFVTKINDTISKVLPQFLGLPFLTAVPSALKSADNWLIYLALMLYCIICGYGLSNQKLVLDHIRQDVERFEGKGKIPGKLKGQWEEDKVRINKLLRKQRHLYRVLFLSLTGCFAYGFIRFLFVIKTFQIYCG
;
A
#
# COMPACT_ATOMS: atom_id res chain seq x y z
N MET A 1 44.31 -17.50 -9.48
CA MET A 1 43.19 -17.08 -8.61
C MET A 1 43.02 -15.59 -8.81
N SER A 2 41.80 -15.06 -8.77
CA SER A 2 41.59 -13.61 -8.82
C SER A 2 41.97 -13.00 -7.48
N VAL A 3 42.91 -12.05 -7.47
CA VAL A 3 43.24 -11.28 -6.26
C VAL A 3 42.04 -10.48 -5.78
N THR A 4 41.92 -10.32 -4.47
CA THR A 4 40.86 -9.56 -3.83
C THR A 4 41.43 -8.37 -3.05
N PHE A 5 40.58 -7.40 -2.74
CA PHE A 5 40.99 -6.30 -1.88
C PHE A 5 41.34 -6.77 -0.46
N SER A 6 40.72 -7.84 0.02
CA SER A 6 41.06 -8.46 1.31
C SER A 6 42.52 -8.92 1.34
N ASP A 7 43.02 -9.49 0.24
CA ASP A 7 44.42 -9.91 0.13
C ASP A 7 45.37 -8.70 0.22
N LEU A 8 45.05 -7.61 -0.47
CA LEU A 8 45.82 -6.36 -0.41
C LEU A 8 45.86 -5.78 1.02
N ILE A 9 44.73 -5.81 1.73
CA ILE A 9 44.64 -5.32 3.11
C ILE A 9 45.37 -6.23 4.09
N GLN A 10 45.39 -7.55 3.86
CA GLN A 10 46.17 -8.48 4.65
C GLN A 10 47.66 -8.10 4.61
N ILE A 11 48.22 -7.91 3.40
CA ILE A 11 49.63 -7.50 3.24
C ILE A 11 49.86 -6.10 3.85
N TYR A 12 48.89 -5.18 3.72
CA TYR A 12 48.99 -3.86 4.36
C TYR A 12 49.09 -3.95 5.89
N ARG A 13 48.24 -4.79 6.52
CA ARG A 13 48.20 -4.99 7.98
C ARG A 13 49.45 -5.68 8.52
N GLU A 14 49.98 -6.65 7.78
CA GLU A 14 51.16 -7.42 8.15
C GLU A 14 52.49 -6.68 7.87
N SER A 15 52.45 -5.54 7.16
CA SER A 15 53.63 -4.72 6.88
C SER A 15 53.82 -3.61 7.92
N GLU A 16 55.07 -3.27 8.22
CA GLU A 16 55.44 -2.23 9.19
C GLU A 16 55.69 -0.88 8.48
N PRO A 17 55.12 0.25 8.95
CA PRO A 17 55.38 1.55 8.34
C PRO A 17 56.84 1.98 8.54
N LEU A 18 57.49 2.45 7.48
CA LEU A 18 58.84 3.01 7.55
C LEU A 18 58.76 4.49 7.95
N ILE A 19 59.45 4.87 9.03
CA ILE A 19 59.42 6.23 9.58
C ILE A 19 59.86 7.24 8.51
N GLY A 20 59.01 8.24 8.24
CA GLY A 20 59.30 9.31 7.27
C GLY A 20 59.15 8.89 5.80
N SER A 21 58.51 7.76 5.50
CA SER A 21 58.25 7.28 4.14
C SER A 21 56.80 6.80 3.99
N GLU A 22 56.30 6.79 2.74
CA GLU A 22 55.04 6.13 2.38
C GLU A 22 55.20 4.60 2.25
N LYS A 23 56.44 4.11 2.34
CA LYS A 23 56.80 2.70 2.23
C LYS A 23 56.45 1.93 3.49
N ARG A 24 56.14 0.65 3.30
CA ARG A 24 55.95 -0.32 4.38
C ARG A 24 56.86 -1.53 4.17
N LEU A 25 57.47 -2.01 5.23
CA LEU A 25 58.35 -3.17 5.24
C LEU A 25 57.51 -4.43 5.46
N PHE A 26 57.48 -5.33 4.50
CA PHE A 26 56.80 -6.63 4.61
C PHE A 26 57.82 -7.76 4.66
N CYS A 27 57.63 -8.71 5.58
CA CYS A 27 58.48 -9.89 5.72
C CYS A 27 57.75 -11.11 5.16
N ILE A 28 58.26 -11.71 4.09
CA ILE A 28 57.64 -12.89 3.46
C ILE A 28 58.02 -14.13 4.28
N GLN A 29 57.08 -14.69 5.04
CA GLN A 29 57.33 -15.82 5.94
C GLN A 29 56.83 -17.16 5.39
N THR A 30 55.81 -17.15 4.52
CA THR A 30 55.18 -18.36 3.98
C THR A 30 55.12 -18.34 2.45
N GLU A 31 55.06 -19.52 1.83
CA GLU A 31 54.85 -19.65 0.38
C GLU A 31 53.52 -19.02 -0.06
N GLN A 32 52.48 -19.12 0.77
CA GLN A 32 51.19 -18.49 0.50
C GLN A 32 51.30 -16.96 0.41
N GLN A 33 52.04 -16.32 1.31
CA GLN A 33 52.29 -14.86 1.26
C GLN A 33 53.07 -14.48 -0.01
N LEU A 34 54.05 -15.30 -0.41
CA LEU A 34 54.81 -15.08 -1.62
C LEU A 34 53.91 -15.18 -2.87
N ASP A 35 53.04 -16.19 -2.93
CA ASP A 35 52.10 -16.39 -4.04
C ASP A 35 51.08 -15.24 -4.14
N ILE A 36 50.50 -14.82 -3.01
CA ILE A 36 49.57 -13.68 -2.95
C ILE A 36 50.28 -12.40 -3.40
N LEU A 37 51.48 -12.14 -2.88
CA LEU A 37 52.24 -10.93 -3.20
C LEU A 37 52.65 -10.90 -4.68
N ASN A 38 53.06 -12.03 -5.26
CA ASN A 38 53.35 -12.15 -6.69
C ASN A 38 52.10 -11.87 -7.55
N GLN A 39 50.93 -12.35 -7.14
CA GLN A 39 49.68 -12.06 -7.85
C GLN A 39 49.26 -10.59 -7.71
N LEU A 40 49.43 -9.98 -6.53
CA LEU A 40 49.10 -8.57 -6.32
C LEU A 40 50.01 -7.61 -7.10
N LEU A 41 51.27 -7.99 -7.31
CA LEU A 41 52.31 -7.23 -8.02
C LEU A 41 52.38 -7.54 -9.54
N SER A 42 51.61 -8.51 -10.05
CA SER A 42 51.60 -8.83 -11.48
C SER A 42 51.07 -7.67 -12.31
N ASP A 43 51.62 -7.47 -13.52
CA ASP A 43 51.20 -6.43 -14.46
C ASP A 43 49.68 -6.48 -14.74
N ASP A 44 49.09 -7.69 -14.82
CA ASP A 44 47.66 -7.89 -15.04
C ASP A 44 46.77 -7.30 -13.94
N ASN A 45 47.30 -7.17 -12.71
CA ASN A 45 46.58 -6.67 -11.54
C ASN A 45 47.02 -5.27 -11.11
N TYR A 46 48.08 -4.71 -11.70
CA TYR A 46 48.62 -3.41 -11.30
C TYR A 46 47.58 -2.29 -11.40
N GLU A 47 46.74 -2.28 -12.46
CA GLU A 47 45.65 -1.29 -12.57
C GLU A 47 44.65 -1.36 -11.42
N ASN A 48 44.45 -2.53 -10.82
CA ASN A 48 43.52 -2.73 -9.72
C ASN A 48 44.17 -2.42 -8.36
N THR A 49 45.39 -2.90 -8.13
CA THR A 49 46.05 -2.85 -6.81
C THR A 49 46.87 -1.57 -6.62
N VAL A 50 47.56 -1.12 -7.67
CA VAL A 50 48.59 -0.06 -7.63
C VAL A 50 49.60 -0.31 -6.50
N LEU A 51 50.01 -1.58 -6.37
CA LEU A 51 51.03 -2.02 -5.42
C LEU A 51 52.39 -2.08 -6.13
N GLU A 52 53.43 -1.55 -5.49
CA GLU A 52 54.79 -1.58 -6.02
C GLU A 52 55.75 -2.18 -5.00
N SER A 53 56.79 -2.85 -5.50
CA SER A 53 57.89 -3.42 -4.71
C SER A 53 59.23 -2.93 -5.25
N GLU A 54 60.15 -2.55 -4.35
CA GLU A 54 61.52 -2.17 -4.73
C GLU A 54 62.51 -3.34 -4.72
N ASN A 55 62.14 -4.47 -4.10
CA ASN A 55 63.03 -5.60 -3.88
C ASN A 55 62.53 -6.85 -4.60
N THR A 56 63.44 -7.78 -4.87
CA THR A 56 63.11 -9.11 -5.36
C THR A 56 62.30 -9.88 -4.33
N LEU A 57 61.28 -10.61 -4.81
CA LEU A 57 60.33 -11.33 -3.98
C LEU A 57 60.87 -12.75 -3.75
N GLU A 58 61.43 -13.00 -2.57
CA GLU A 58 61.95 -14.31 -2.17
C GLU A 58 61.45 -14.68 -0.76
N LEU A 59 61.28 -15.98 -0.51
CA LEU A 59 60.86 -16.47 0.80
C LEU A 59 61.91 -16.08 1.87
N GLY A 60 61.47 -15.48 2.96
CA GLY A 60 62.32 -14.95 4.04
C GLY A 60 62.85 -13.53 3.80
N ALA A 61 62.61 -12.93 2.62
CA ALA A 61 63.07 -11.59 2.32
C ALA A 61 62.22 -10.51 3.00
N LYS A 62 62.85 -9.36 3.24
CA LYS A 62 62.18 -8.12 3.64
C LYS A 62 62.05 -7.21 2.43
N VAL A 63 60.82 -6.83 2.13
CA VAL A 63 60.47 -6.11 0.90
C VAL A 63 59.85 -4.77 1.27
N ASN A 64 60.30 -3.70 0.61
CA ASN A 64 59.69 -2.39 0.73
C ASN A 64 58.52 -2.30 -0.26
N LEU A 65 57.31 -2.14 0.27
CA LEU A 65 56.07 -2.02 -0.49
C LEU A 65 55.55 -0.59 -0.47
N ILE A 66 55.06 -0.13 -1.62
CA ILE A 66 54.36 1.15 -1.78
C ILE A 66 52.92 0.86 -2.17
N PHE A 67 51.98 1.32 -1.34
CA PHE A 67 50.55 1.15 -1.57
C PHE A 67 49.98 2.42 -2.20
N GLY A 68 49.68 2.36 -3.50
CA GLY A 68 49.03 3.43 -4.24
C GLY A 68 47.54 3.57 -3.93
N THR A 69 46.81 4.22 -4.84
CA THR A 69 45.35 4.31 -4.78
C THR A 69 44.75 3.25 -5.71
N PRO A 70 44.18 2.16 -5.17
CA PRO A 70 43.58 1.10 -5.96
C PRO A 70 42.47 1.63 -6.87
N LYS A 71 42.14 0.86 -7.91
CA LYS A 71 40.97 1.14 -8.74
C LYS A 71 39.73 1.22 -7.84
N PRO A 72 38.90 2.28 -7.91
CA PRO A 72 37.81 2.48 -6.95
C PRO A 72 36.80 1.33 -6.81
N GLN A 73 36.59 0.55 -7.87
CA GLN A 73 35.72 -0.64 -7.85
C GLN A 73 36.39 -1.88 -7.24
N PHE A 74 37.73 -1.94 -7.26
CA PHE A 74 38.49 -3.00 -6.60
C PHE A 74 38.51 -2.78 -5.09
N GLY A 75 38.80 -1.55 -4.67
CA GLY A 75 38.65 -1.12 -3.28
C GLY A 75 39.16 0.31 -3.06
N ARG A 76 38.91 0.85 -1.86
CA ARG A 76 39.15 2.27 -1.56
C ARG A 76 39.96 2.45 -0.28
N PHE A 77 41.06 3.20 -0.36
CA PHE A 77 41.81 3.63 0.81
C PHE A 77 41.36 5.00 1.32
N PHE A 78 41.22 5.12 2.63
CA PHE A 78 40.99 6.37 3.33
C PHE A 78 42.02 6.54 4.43
N ASN A 79 42.47 7.77 4.66
CA ASN A 79 43.44 8.03 5.71
C ASN A 79 42.76 7.99 7.09
N LYS A 80 41.57 8.60 7.21
CA LYS A 80 40.76 8.67 8.43
C LYS A 80 39.29 8.39 8.19
N LEU A 81 38.55 8.09 9.26
CA LEU A 81 37.10 7.89 9.21
C LEU A 81 36.36 9.08 8.56
N ASP A 82 36.80 10.30 8.84
CA ASP A 82 36.22 11.53 8.30
C ASP A 82 36.30 11.56 6.77
N ASP A 83 37.43 11.14 6.21
CA ASP A 83 37.65 11.08 4.76
C ASP A 83 36.73 10.02 4.12
N PHE A 84 36.53 8.90 4.81
CA PHE A 84 35.62 7.85 4.39
C PHE A 84 34.17 8.34 4.33
N ILE A 85 33.63 8.85 5.44
CA ILE A 85 32.22 9.28 5.51
C ILE A 85 31.95 10.42 4.52
N LYS A 86 32.86 11.38 4.42
CA LYS A 86 32.78 12.46 3.43
C LYS A 86 32.79 11.90 2.01
N GLY A 87 33.73 11.02 1.70
CA GLY A 87 33.90 10.43 0.38
C GLY A 87 32.73 9.53 -0.03
N ASP A 88 32.12 8.83 0.91
CA ASP A 88 30.99 7.93 0.67
C ASP A 88 29.68 8.71 0.50
N ILE A 89 29.35 9.64 1.40
CA ILE A 89 28.13 10.47 1.30
C ILE A 89 28.14 11.35 0.04
N THR A 90 29.30 11.86 -0.39
CA THR A 90 29.35 12.61 -1.67
C THR A 90 29.03 11.77 -2.90
N GLN A 91 29.11 10.44 -2.79
CA GLN A 91 28.86 9.47 -3.85
C GLN A 91 27.59 8.65 -3.60
N PHE A 92 26.63 9.19 -2.83
CA PHE A 92 25.39 8.52 -2.44
C PHE A 92 24.56 7.97 -3.62
N ASN A 93 24.74 8.52 -4.82
CA ASN A 93 24.05 8.12 -6.05
C ASN A 93 24.86 7.16 -6.93
N ASN A 94 26.03 6.69 -6.48
CA ASN A 94 26.89 5.77 -7.19
C ASN A 94 27.00 4.45 -6.42
N ASP A 95 26.09 3.52 -6.73
CA ASP A 95 26.00 2.22 -6.05
C ASP A 95 27.26 1.36 -6.23
N ALA A 96 27.89 1.43 -7.40
CA ALA A 96 29.12 0.68 -7.67
C ALA A 96 30.26 1.10 -6.73
N LEU A 97 30.37 2.39 -6.40
CA LEU A 97 31.40 2.91 -5.50
C LEU A 97 31.03 2.81 -4.01
N SER A 98 29.73 2.91 -3.69
CA SER A 98 29.24 2.79 -2.30
C SER A 98 29.30 1.34 -1.79
N ASN A 99 29.23 0.36 -2.69
CA ASN A 99 29.30 -1.06 -2.36
C ASN A 99 30.72 -1.65 -2.52
N ALA A 100 31.67 -0.86 -3.05
CA ALA A 100 33.07 -1.29 -3.14
C ALA A 100 33.70 -1.43 -1.75
N PRO A 101 34.58 -2.42 -1.53
CA PRO A 101 35.23 -2.59 -0.24
C PRO A 101 36.18 -1.43 0.06
N TYR A 102 36.37 -1.13 1.33
CA TYR A 102 37.18 0.00 1.76
C TYR A 102 38.05 -0.32 2.98
N PHE A 103 39.09 0.50 3.17
CA PHE A 103 39.98 0.42 4.31
C PHE A 103 40.37 1.81 4.82
N ILE A 104 40.27 1.99 6.13
CA ILE A 104 40.56 3.22 6.86
C ILE A 104 41.86 3.04 7.63
N LYS A 105 42.91 3.74 7.21
CA LYS A 105 44.29 3.52 7.65
C LYS A 105 44.51 3.85 9.13
N SER A 106 44.03 4.98 9.63
CA SER A 106 44.32 5.40 11.02
C SER A 106 43.71 4.48 12.08
N GLU A 107 42.51 3.96 11.83
CA GLU A 107 41.79 3.09 12.75
C GLU A 107 42.05 1.60 12.46
N ASN A 108 42.77 1.30 11.36
CA ASN A 108 42.99 -0.06 10.86
C ASN A 108 41.67 -0.84 10.64
N LEU A 109 40.67 -0.18 10.04
CA LEU A 109 39.34 -0.74 9.85
C LEU A 109 39.07 -1.04 8.37
N ALA A 110 38.62 -2.25 8.07
CA ALA A 110 38.17 -2.67 6.75
C ALA A 110 36.64 -2.84 6.72
N SER A 111 36.04 -2.69 5.53
CA SER A 111 34.60 -2.87 5.33
C SER A 111 34.09 -4.29 5.64
N PHE A 112 34.99 -5.27 5.64
CA PHE A 112 34.71 -6.68 5.93
C PHE A 112 35.16 -7.11 7.33
N ASP A 113 35.60 -6.17 8.17
CA ASP A 113 35.86 -6.47 9.59
C ASP A 113 34.54 -6.67 10.32
N GLU A 114 34.46 -7.74 11.11
CA GLU A 114 33.28 -8.03 11.90
C GLU A 114 33.23 -7.18 13.18
N ASN A 115 32.00 -6.90 13.64
CA ASN A 115 31.73 -6.36 14.97
C ASN A 115 32.33 -4.98 15.29
N VAL A 116 32.53 -4.13 14.28
CA VAL A 116 32.94 -2.73 14.46
C VAL A 116 31.70 -1.82 14.65
N PRO A 117 31.41 -1.28 15.86
CA PRO A 117 30.14 -0.59 16.14
C PRO A 117 29.89 0.67 15.30
N ILE A 118 30.93 1.45 15.05
CA ILE A 118 30.84 2.67 14.24
C ILE A 118 30.49 2.37 12.77
N LEU A 119 31.06 1.31 12.20
CA LEU A 119 30.75 0.89 10.83
C LEU A 119 29.34 0.33 10.72
N LYS A 120 28.89 -0.46 11.71
CA LYS A 120 27.50 -0.94 11.80
C LYS A 120 26.51 0.23 11.85
N SER A 121 26.77 1.22 12.69
CA SER A 121 25.92 2.40 12.83
C SER A 121 25.89 3.24 11.55
N TYR A 122 27.05 3.42 10.92
CA TYR A 122 27.12 4.12 9.64
C TYR A 122 26.35 3.38 8.53
N GLN A 123 26.46 2.05 8.48
CA GLN A 123 25.73 1.24 7.51
C GLN A 123 24.20 1.41 7.66
N VAL A 124 23.68 1.33 8.90
CA VAL A 124 22.25 1.56 9.18
C VAL A 124 21.80 2.93 8.70
N VAL A 125 22.58 3.98 8.99
CA VAL A 125 22.28 5.36 8.56
C VAL A 125 22.32 5.48 7.04
N ARG A 126 23.29 4.86 6.38
CA ARG A 126 23.42 4.88 4.92
C ARG A 126 22.29 4.15 4.22
N ASP A 127 21.88 3.00 4.72
CA ASP A 127 20.78 2.22 4.15
C ASP A 127 19.45 2.97 4.34
N PHE A 128 19.28 3.67 5.47
CA PHE A 128 18.15 4.55 5.67
C PHE A 128 18.15 5.76 4.71
N LEU A 129 19.32 6.36 4.42
CA LEU A 129 19.42 7.41 3.39
C LEU A 129 18.96 6.90 2.03
N ARG A 130 19.36 5.67 1.64
CA ARG A 130 18.90 5.03 0.41
C ARG A 130 17.38 4.82 0.40
N GLN A 131 16.80 4.44 1.54
CA GLN A 131 15.35 4.34 1.67
C GLN A 131 14.66 5.69 1.49
N LEU A 132 15.21 6.77 2.05
CA LEU A 132 14.69 8.12 1.84
C LEU A 132 14.77 8.56 0.38
N ILE A 133 15.87 8.24 -0.32
CA ILE A 133 16.00 8.49 -1.76
C ILE A 133 14.92 7.74 -2.54
N ALA A 134 14.66 6.46 -2.22
CA ALA A 134 13.60 5.69 -2.86
C ALA A 134 12.18 6.26 -2.59
N MET A 135 12.02 6.97 -1.47
CA MET A 135 10.76 7.59 -1.04
C MET A 135 10.62 9.06 -1.45
N ASP A 136 11.68 9.68 -1.99
CA ASP A 136 11.63 11.06 -2.42
C ASP A 136 10.75 11.24 -3.66
N SER A 137 10.45 12.51 -3.95
CA SER A 137 9.81 12.88 -5.21
C SER A 137 10.83 13.20 -6.29
N TYR A 138 11.97 13.76 -5.90
CA TYR A 138 13.07 14.10 -6.79
C TYR A 138 14.37 14.31 -6.01
N THR A 139 15.46 13.73 -6.49
CA THR A 139 16.81 13.95 -5.96
C THR A 139 17.54 15.04 -6.77
N ASP A 140 17.86 16.16 -6.14
CA ASP A 140 18.80 17.14 -6.69
C ASP A 140 20.24 16.73 -6.33
N VAL A 141 20.87 16.02 -7.27
CA VAL A 141 22.25 15.52 -7.12
C VAL A 141 23.26 16.67 -7.01
N VAL A 142 23.04 17.78 -7.71
CA VAL A 142 24.00 18.89 -7.78
C VAL A 142 24.07 19.62 -6.44
N ASN A 143 22.90 19.91 -5.86
CA ASN A 143 22.80 20.58 -4.56
C ASN A 143 22.74 19.60 -3.37
N LYS A 144 22.81 18.29 -3.64
CA LYS A 144 22.69 17.21 -2.65
C LYS A 144 21.47 17.39 -1.75
N LYS A 145 20.30 17.46 -2.38
CA LYS A 145 19.02 17.62 -1.69
C LYS A 145 18.02 16.56 -2.14
N LEU A 146 17.23 16.05 -1.20
CA LEU A 146 16.04 15.26 -1.48
C LEU A 146 14.82 16.17 -1.43
N ILE A 147 14.00 16.14 -2.47
CA ILE A 147 12.80 16.97 -2.58
C ILE A 147 11.58 16.09 -2.34
N PHE A 148 10.76 16.53 -1.39
CA PHE A 148 9.51 15.87 -1.01
C PHE A 148 8.33 16.81 -1.31
N PHE A 149 7.34 16.32 -2.07
CA PHE A 149 6.12 17.07 -2.34
C PHE A 149 5.01 16.68 -1.36
N SER A 150 4.48 17.67 -0.64
CA SER A 150 3.26 17.54 0.18
C SER A 150 2.38 18.78 -0.01
N LYS A 151 1.83 19.36 1.08
CA LYS A 151 1.19 20.69 1.04
C LYS A 151 2.18 21.82 0.79
N LYS A 152 3.43 21.64 1.20
CA LYS A 152 4.56 22.51 0.92
C LYS A 152 5.70 21.64 0.41
N THR A 153 6.49 22.18 -0.52
CA THR A 153 7.75 21.54 -0.92
C THR A 153 8.68 21.54 0.28
N PHE A 154 9.21 20.38 0.62
CA PHE A 154 10.23 20.23 1.65
C PHE A 154 11.52 19.77 0.98
N GLU A 155 12.60 20.49 1.23
CA GLU A 155 13.93 20.19 0.72
C GLU A 155 14.81 19.73 1.89
N LEU A 156 15.24 18.48 1.85
CA LEU A 156 16.14 17.91 2.85
C LEU A 156 17.57 17.93 2.30
N SER A 157 18.48 18.64 2.97
CA SER A 157 19.90 18.55 2.60
C SER A 157 20.51 17.23 3.09
N ILE A 158 21.20 16.52 2.20
CA ILE A 158 21.97 15.32 2.55
C ILE A 158 23.47 15.62 2.59
N ASP A 159 23.86 16.88 2.39
CA ASP A 159 25.24 17.31 2.52
C ASP A 159 25.63 17.48 4.00
N VAL A 160 26.29 16.46 4.56
CA VAL A 160 26.81 16.51 5.94
C VAL A 160 28.19 17.16 6.04
N THR A 161 28.80 17.60 4.94
CA THR A 161 30.21 18.01 4.93
C THR A 161 30.49 19.27 5.73
N ILE A 162 29.53 20.18 5.85
CA ILE A 162 29.66 21.41 6.65
C ILE A 162 29.78 21.09 8.15
N LYS A 163 29.07 20.06 8.61
CA LYS A 163 29.00 19.64 10.01
C LYS A 163 29.46 18.20 10.21
N LEU A 164 30.52 17.82 9.48
CA LEU A 164 30.98 16.43 9.42
C LEU A 164 31.28 15.85 10.81
N ASN A 165 31.93 16.62 11.69
CA ASN A 165 32.26 16.15 13.04
C ASN A 165 31.01 15.90 13.90
N GLU A 166 29.99 16.76 13.80
CA GLU A 166 28.71 16.57 14.51
C GLU A 166 28.00 15.32 13.99
N PHE A 167 28.01 15.10 12.68
CA PHE A 167 27.42 13.92 12.07
C PHE A 167 28.15 12.62 12.45
N ILE A 168 29.49 12.64 12.47
CA ILE A 168 30.29 11.48 12.93
C ILE A 168 30.01 11.18 14.40
N GLN A 169 29.92 12.21 15.24
CA GLN A 169 29.59 12.03 16.64
C GLN A 169 28.18 11.45 16.81
N LEU A 170 27.21 11.94 16.04
CA LEU A 170 25.86 11.39 16.00
C LEU A 170 25.86 9.88 15.68
N ILE A 171 26.63 9.45 14.67
CA ILE A 171 26.73 8.03 14.31
C ILE A 171 27.40 7.22 15.43
N ARG A 172 28.42 7.76 16.09
CA ARG A 172 29.09 7.10 17.23
C ARG A 172 28.17 6.91 18.42
N ASP A 173 27.26 7.85 18.64
CA ASP A 173 26.35 7.87 19.78
C ASP A 173 25.09 7.01 19.55
N LEU A 174 24.89 6.47 18.33
CA LEU A 174 23.79 5.54 18.07
C LEU A 174 23.96 4.27 18.89
N ASP A 175 22.98 3.96 19.74
CA ASP A 175 22.90 2.70 20.47
C ASP A 175 22.15 1.61 19.67
N ASP A 176 22.03 0.40 20.26
CA ASP A 176 21.34 -0.71 19.62
C ASP A 176 19.83 -0.45 19.42
N GLU A 177 19.18 0.27 20.33
CA GLU A 177 17.75 0.56 20.25
C GLU A 177 17.46 1.57 19.13
N GLN A 178 18.26 2.63 19.03
CA GLN A 178 18.17 3.62 17.97
C GLN A 178 18.48 3.03 16.60
N ARG A 179 19.51 2.18 16.50
CA ARG A 179 19.79 1.42 15.27
C ARG A 179 18.61 0.55 14.87
N LYS A 180 18.05 -0.19 15.82
CA LYS A 180 16.88 -1.04 15.55
C LYS A 180 15.68 -0.21 15.10
N LEU A 181 15.41 0.93 15.72
CA LEU A 181 14.31 1.81 15.33
C LEU A 181 14.47 2.31 13.89
N ILE A 182 15.69 2.69 13.46
CA ILE A 182 15.97 3.08 12.08
C ILE A 182 15.68 1.91 11.12
N ILE A 183 16.15 0.71 11.45
CA ILE A 183 15.94 -0.51 10.65
C ILE A 183 14.45 -0.83 10.55
N ASP A 184 13.74 -0.90 11.67
CA ASP A 184 12.32 -1.23 11.72
C ASP A 184 11.50 -0.21 10.90
N PHE A 185 11.86 1.08 10.96
CA PHE A 185 11.18 2.12 10.18
C PHE A 185 11.50 2.02 8.68
N GLN A 186 12.75 1.72 8.32
CA GLN A 186 13.15 1.46 6.93
C GLN A 186 12.35 0.28 6.36
N GLU A 187 12.30 -0.84 7.07
CA GLU A 187 11.55 -2.03 6.67
C GLU A 187 10.07 -1.71 6.53
N TRP A 188 9.49 -0.97 7.48
CA TRP A 188 8.09 -0.55 7.41
C TRP A 188 7.81 0.33 6.19
N LEU A 189 8.72 1.24 5.82
CA LEU A 189 8.56 2.06 4.62
C LEU A 189 8.58 1.20 3.34
N ASN A 190 9.38 0.14 3.32
CA ASN A 190 9.56 -0.75 2.17
C ASN A 190 8.68 -2.01 2.18
N ASP A 191 7.75 -2.12 3.14
CA ASP A 191 6.91 -3.30 3.32
C ASP A 191 6.04 -3.61 2.08
N GLU A 192 6.26 -4.80 1.50
CA GLU A 192 5.55 -5.28 0.32
C GLU A 192 4.05 -5.54 0.58
N GLU A 193 3.65 -5.89 1.80
CA GLU A 193 2.23 -6.14 2.12
C GLU A 193 1.39 -4.86 2.01
N THR A 194 2.02 -3.72 2.20
CA THR A 194 1.42 -2.38 2.11
C THR A 194 1.84 -1.62 0.84
N SER A 195 2.47 -2.32 -0.11
CA SER A 195 2.96 -1.75 -1.37
C SER A 195 1.89 -1.07 -2.23
N SER A 196 0.62 -1.48 -2.10
CA SER A 196 -0.51 -0.84 -2.79
C SER A 196 -0.76 0.61 -2.36
N HIS A 197 -0.13 1.04 -1.26
CA HIS A 197 -0.23 2.39 -0.69
C HIS A 197 1.13 3.07 -0.52
N THR A 198 2.11 2.69 -1.34
CA THR A 198 3.46 3.27 -1.30
C THR A 198 3.42 4.78 -1.56
N ASP A 199 2.59 5.25 -2.50
CA ASP A 199 2.47 6.67 -2.82
C ASP A 199 1.89 7.48 -1.64
N GLU A 200 0.96 6.89 -0.89
CA GLU A 200 0.42 7.50 0.32
C GLU A 200 1.45 7.53 1.45
N LYS A 201 2.25 6.47 1.61
CA LYS A 201 3.39 6.49 2.56
C LYS A 201 4.38 7.59 2.21
N LYS A 202 4.74 7.76 0.92
CA LYS A 202 5.59 8.87 0.46
C LYS A 202 4.99 10.23 0.80
N SER A 203 3.69 10.41 0.53
CA SER A 203 2.98 11.66 0.79
C SER A 203 2.90 11.99 2.28
N ILE A 204 2.65 10.98 3.12
CA ILE A 204 2.62 11.13 4.58
C ILE A 204 4.02 11.43 5.13
N LEU A 205 5.05 10.72 4.66
CA LEU A 205 6.44 10.99 5.02
C LEU A 205 6.82 12.43 4.66
N ALA A 206 6.54 12.86 3.43
CA ALA A 206 6.78 14.23 2.97
C ALA A 206 6.10 15.27 3.86
N PHE A 207 4.84 15.02 4.25
CA PHE A 207 4.10 15.90 5.15
C PHE A 207 4.74 15.94 6.54
N VAL A 208 5.03 14.78 7.15
CA VAL A 208 5.62 14.69 8.49
C VAL A 208 6.99 15.34 8.56
N LEU A 209 7.83 15.13 7.55
CA LEU A 209 9.14 15.80 7.46
C LEU A 209 8.96 17.31 7.40
N SER A 210 8.05 17.81 6.57
CA SER A 210 7.79 19.25 6.43
C SER A 210 7.20 19.92 7.68
N ASP A 211 6.49 19.16 8.51
CA ASP A 211 5.83 19.65 9.73
C ASP A 211 6.73 19.54 10.96
N SER A 212 7.58 18.50 11.01
CA SER A 212 8.42 18.19 12.17
C SER A 212 9.79 18.87 12.12
N LEU A 213 10.28 19.20 10.92
CA LEU A 213 11.64 19.71 10.71
C LEU A 213 11.62 21.16 10.18
N PRO A 214 12.68 21.94 10.47
CA PRO A 214 12.82 23.28 9.89
C PRO A 214 13.05 23.20 8.37
N SER A 215 12.81 24.30 7.66
CA SER A 215 12.89 24.33 6.18
C SER A 215 14.30 24.14 5.62
N ASP A 216 15.33 24.35 6.43
CA ASP A 216 16.76 24.15 6.12
C ASP A 216 17.33 22.88 6.78
N ALA A 217 16.47 21.93 7.13
CA ALA A 217 16.88 20.69 7.76
C ALA A 217 17.85 19.88 6.89
N ASN A 218 18.73 19.17 7.58
CA ASN A 218 19.69 18.24 7.00
C ASN A 218 19.44 16.81 7.50
N PHE A 219 20.12 15.84 6.90
CA PHE A 219 19.96 14.43 7.21
C PHE A 219 20.24 14.08 8.69
N SER A 220 21.14 14.80 9.36
CA SER A 220 21.39 14.63 10.80
C SER A 220 20.16 14.96 11.64
N ASP A 221 19.38 15.97 11.25
CA ASP A 221 18.15 16.36 11.96
C ASP A 221 17.09 15.24 11.89
N VAL A 222 17.04 14.53 10.75
CA VAL A 222 16.16 13.37 10.57
C VAL A 222 16.56 12.23 11.50
N ILE A 223 17.85 11.91 11.57
CA ILE A 223 18.36 10.84 12.45
C ILE A 223 18.11 11.19 13.92
N GLN A 224 18.35 12.45 14.33
CA GLN A 224 18.13 12.89 15.71
C GLN A 224 16.65 12.82 16.13
N GLN A 225 15.72 13.06 15.19
CA GLN A 225 14.28 13.04 15.45
C GLN A 225 13.58 11.76 14.98
N ILE A 226 14.34 10.71 14.68
CA ILE A 226 13.82 9.53 13.98
C ILE A 226 12.65 8.87 14.71
N ALA A 227 12.68 8.80 16.05
CA ALA A 227 11.61 8.21 16.84
C ALA A 227 10.28 8.98 16.69
N ARG A 228 10.34 10.31 16.72
CA ARG A 228 9.16 11.16 16.54
C ARG A 228 8.63 11.10 15.11
N ILE A 229 9.53 11.08 14.13
CA ILE A 229 9.18 11.00 12.71
C ILE A 229 8.50 9.65 12.43
N SER A 230 9.09 8.53 12.88
CA SER A 230 8.54 7.20 12.64
C SER A 230 7.16 7.03 13.27
N GLU A 231 7.00 7.44 14.53
CA GLU A 231 5.71 7.41 15.23
C GLU A 231 4.65 8.26 14.51
N SER A 232 5.00 9.48 14.11
CA SER A 232 4.06 10.38 13.43
C SER A 232 3.66 9.86 12.04
N VAL A 233 4.59 9.31 11.26
CA VAL A 233 4.30 8.72 9.96
C VAL A 233 3.36 7.52 10.11
N GLN A 234 3.67 6.60 11.03
CA GLN A 234 2.85 5.40 11.25
C GLN A 234 1.45 5.77 11.78
N ALA A 235 1.35 6.74 12.70
CA ALA A 235 0.08 7.21 13.22
C ALA A 235 -0.80 7.84 12.13
N GLN A 236 -0.23 8.68 11.27
CA GLN A 236 -0.97 9.28 10.16
C GLN A 236 -1.39 8.24 9.11
N TYR A 237 -0.56 7.23 8.85
CA TYR A 237 -0.92 6.13 7.98
C TYR A 237 -2.07 5.29 8.56
N ALA A 238 -2.07 5.03 9.87
CA ALA A 238 -3.18 4.35 10.54
C ALA A 238 -4.51 5.13 10.39
N LEU A 239 -4.47 6.47 10.54
CA LEU A 239 -5.64 7.33 10.29
C LEU A 239 -6.08 7.32 8.83
N TYR A 240 -5.13 7.30 7.89
CA TYR A 240 -5.44 7.15 6.46
C TYR A 240 -6.19 5.85 6.19
N LEU A 241 -5.72 4.71 6.72
CA LEU A 241 -6.39 3.43 6.58
C LEU A 241 -7.77 3.41 7.23
N GLU A 242 -7.95 4.08 8.37
CA GLU A 242 -9.26 4.20 9.03
C GLU A 242 -10.24 5.00 8.15
N ASN A 243 -9.81 6.14 7.60
CA ASN A 243 -10.63 6.97 6.71
C ASN A 243 -10.95 6.27 5.39
N PHE A 244 -9.98 5.61 4.77
CA PHE A 244 -10.19 4.82 3.56
C PHE A 244 -11.21 3.68 3.79
N SER A 245 -11.09 3.01 4.95
CA SER A 245 -12.05 1.98 5.37
C SER A 245 -13.45 2.56 5.59
N TYR A 246 -13.55 3.76 6.18
CA TYR A 246 -14.80 4.48 6.36
C TYR A 246 -15.46 4.84 5.03
N GLU A 247 -14.73 5.44 4.09
CA GLU A 247 -15.25 5.79 2.76
C GLU A 247 -15.76 4.57 2.01
N LYS A 248 -15.00 3.45 2.05
CA LYS A 248 -15.43 2.18 1.47
C LYS A 248 -16.73 1.67 2.09
N PHE A 249 -16.90 1.87 3.40
CA PHE A 249 -18.13 1.50 4.10
C PHE A 249 -19.31 2.40 3.71
N VAL A 250 -19.11 3.72 3.64
CA VAL A 250 -20.12 4.69 3.18
C VAL A 250 -20.58 4.34 1.77
N LYS A 251 -19.65 4.10 0.84
CA LYS A 251 -19.98 3.70 -0.53
C LYS A 251 -20.79 2.41 -0.56
N LYS A 252 -20.41 1.41 0.25
CA LYS A 252 -21.16 0.15 0.37
C LYS A 252 -22.55 0.37 0.95
N LEU A 253 -22.72 1.29 1.89
CA LEU A 253 -24.02 1.66 2.46
C LEU A 253 -24.91 2.27 1.37
N GLU A 254 -24.42 3.29 0.66
CA GLU A 254 -25.14 3.97 -0.41
C GLU A 254 -25.54 3.02 -1.54
N GLU A 255 -24.61 2.19 -2.02
CA GLU A 255 -24.89 1.19 -3.08
C GLU A 255 -25.96 0.18 -2.65
N ASN A 256 -25.97 -0.26 -1.39
CA ASN A 256 -26.98 -1.20 -0.91
C ASN A 256 -28.34 -0.52 -0.72
N THR A 257 -28.37 0.71 -0.19
CA THR A 257 -29.58 1.53 -0.10
C THR A 257 -30.20 1.73 -1.49
N GLU A 258 -29.39 2.11 -2.49
CA GLU A 258 -29.85 2.26 -3.87
C GLU A 258 -30.38 0.95 -4.44
N LYS A 259 -29.66 -0.16 -4.27
CA LYS A 259 -30.13 -1.50 -4.68
C LYS A 259 -31.48 -1.87 -4.05
N PHE A 260 -31.69 -1.56 -2.78
CA PHE A 260 -32.98 -1.82 -2.11
C PHE A 260 -34.09 -0.95 -2.69
N VAL A 261 -33.86 0.36 -2.84
CA VAL A 261 -34.83 1.30 -3.42
C VAL A 261 -35.21 0.90 -4.85
N THR A 262 -34.23 0.54 -5.68
CA THR A 262 -34.46 0.10 -7.06
C THR A 262 -35.26 -1.20 -7.12
N LYS A 263 -34.91 -2.21 -6.31
CA LYS A 263 -35.68 -3.47 -6.24
C LYS A 263 -37.15 -3.26 -5.81
N ILE A 264 -37.38 -2.35 -4.86
CA ILE A 264 -38.72 -1.94 -4.41
C ILE A 264 -39.48 -1.29 -5.57
N ASN A 265 -38.88 -0.29 -6.24
CA ASN A 265 -39.50 0.40 -7.37
C ASN A 265 -39.77 -0.52 -8.57
N ASP A 266 -38.84 -1.41 -8.91
CA ASP A 266 -39.02 -2.41 -9.97
C ASP A 266 -40.23 -3.30 -9.71
N THR A 267 -40.45 -3.64 -8.43
CA THR A 267 -41.62 -4.42 -8.04
C THR A 267 -42.90 -3.63 -8.34
N ILE A 268 -42.94 -2.29 -8.21
CA ILE A 268 -44.09 -1.44 -8.60
C ILE A 268 -44.31 -1.49 -10.11
N SER A 269 -43.24 -1.25 -10.89
CA SER A 269 -43.31 -1.21 -12.35
C SER A 269 -43.79 -2.53 -12.96
N LYS A 270 -43.54 -3.66 -12.29
CA LYS A 270 -44.03 -4.99 -12.70
C LYS A 270 -45.49 -5.24 -12.34
N VAL A 271 -46.01 -4.59 -11.30
CA VAL A 271 -47.42 -4.72 -10.87
C VAL A 271 -48.35 -3.95 -11.80
N LEU A 272 -48.01 -2.68 -12.09
CA LEU A 272 -48.93 -1.73 -12.74
C LEU A 272 -49.56 -2.26 -14.04
N PRO A 273 -48.78 -2.83 -14.99
CA PRO A 273 -49.31 -3.31 -16.26
C PRO A 273 -50.33 -4.45 -16.12
N GLN A 274 -50.15 -5.32 -15.11
CA GLN A 274 -51.05 -6.45 -14.85
C GLN A 274 -52.43 -5.99 -14.35
N PHE A 275 -52.51 -4.80 -13.73
CA PHE A 275 -53.77 -4.27 -13.19
C PHE A 275 -54.44 -3.26 -14.12
N LEU A 276 -53.68 -2.60 -14.99
CA LEU A 276 -54.22 -1.73 -16.06
C LEU A 276 -55.10 -2.51 -17.07
N GLY A 277 -54.93 -3.83 -17.18
CA GLY A 277 -55.78 -4.69 -18.01
C GLY A 277 -57.17 -4.99 -17.43
N LEU A 278 -57.36 -4.86 -16.11
CA LEU A 278 -58.62 -5.22 -15.44
C LEU A 278 -59.81 -4.35 -15.88
N PRO A 279 -59.71 -3.00 -15.95
CA PRO A 279 -60.81 -2.16 -16.43
C PRO A 279 -61.28 -2.53 -17.84
N PHE A 280 -60.33 -2.80 -18.76
CA PHE A 280 -60.65 -3.23 -20.12
C PHE A 280 -61.42 -4.55 -20.14
N LEU A 281 -60.95 -5.57 -19.42
CA LEU A 281 -61.60 -6.88 -19.37
C LEU A 281 -63.00 -6.82 -18.74
N THR A 282 -63.24 -5.90 -17.81
CA THR A 282 -64.56 -5.69 -17.20
C THR A 282 -65.52 -4.86 -18.07
N ALA A 283 -65.00 -3.94 -18.88
CA ALA A 283 -65.80 -3.05 -19.73
C ALA A 283 -66.23 -3.70 -21.06
N VAL A 284 -65.40 -4.58 -21.61
CA VAL A 284 -65.62 -5.25 -22.91
C VAL A 284 -66.97 -6.00 -23.02
N PRO A 285 -67.41 -6.82 -22.03
CA PRO A 285 -68.72 -7.47 -22.07
C PRO A 285 -69.88 -6.47 -22.12
N SER A 286 -69.75 -5.36 -21.38
CA SER A 286 -70.78 -4.33 -21.28
C SER A 286 -70.86 -3.47 -22.55
N ALA A 287 -69.73 -3.24 -23.21
CA ALA A 287 -69.64 -2.40 -24.41
C ALA A 287 -70.06 -3.13 -25.69
N LEU A 288 -69.81 -4.44 -25.80
CA LEU A 288 -70.04 -5.20 -27.05
C LEU A 288 -71.51 -5.56 -27.31
N LYS A 289 -72.44 -5.35 -26.37
CA LYS A 289 -73.88 -5.73 -26.48
C LYS A 289 -74.13 -7.13 -27.05
N SER A 290 -73.15 -8.02 -26.99
CA SER A 290 -73.23 -9.39 -27.47
C SER A 290 -73.76 -10.28 -26.35
N ALA A 291 -74.56 -11.28 -26.71
CA ALA A 291 -75.22 -12.20 -25.77
C ALA A 291 -74.26 -12.60 -24.63
N ASP A 292 -74.72 -12.44 -23.38
CA ASP A 292 -73.97 -12.66 -22.14
C ASP A 292 -73.24 -14.02 -22.20
N ASN A 293 -71.96 -14.01 -22.61
CA ASN A 293 -71.21 -15.22 -22.94
C ASN A 293 -70.40 -15.66 -21.71
N TRP A 294 -70.72 -16.84 -21.19
CA TRP A 294 -70.06 -17.43 -20.02
C TRP A 294 -68.53 -17.53 -20.17
N LEU A 295 -68.03 -17.68 -21.42
CA LEU A 295 -66.59 -17.73 -21.73
C LEU A 295 -65.85 -16.46 -21.31
N ILE A 296 -66.49 -15.29 -21.38
CA ILE A 296 -65.85 -14.02 -21.03
C ILE A 296 -65.64 -13.93 -19.51
N TYR A 297 -66.63 -14.36 -18.73
CA TYR A 297 -66.53 -14.41 -17.27
C TYR A 297 -65.53 -15.48 -16.80
N LEU A 298 -65.43 -16.62 -17.51
CA LEU A 298 -64.38 -17.62 -17.27
C LEU A 298 -62.98 -17.04 -17.53
N ALA A 299 -62.78 -16.36 -18.67
CA ALA A 299 -61.51 -15.73 -19.00
C ALA A 299 -61.12 -14.67 -17.96
N LEU A 300 -62.07 -13.88 -17.45
CA LEU A 300 -61.85 -12.92 -16.37
C LEU A 300 -61.38 -13.63 -15.07
N MET A 301 -62.00 -14.75 -14.70
CA MET A 301 -61.59 -15.53 -13.52
C MET A 301 -60.18 -16.10 -13.67
N LEU A 302 -59.85 -16.67 -14.83
CA LEU A 302 -58.51 -17.19 -15.12
C LEU A 302 -57.45 -16.09 -15.09
N TYR A 303 -57.76 -14.93 -15.68
CA TYR A 303 -56.88 -13.75 -15.61
C TYR A 303 -56.66 -13.30 -14.16
N CYS A 304 -57.73 -13.27 -13.35
CA CYS A 304 -57.61 -12.92 -11.94
C CYS A 304 -56.70 -13.89 -11.17
N ILE A 305 -56.75 -15.19 -11.47
CA ILE A 305 -55.86 -16.20 -10.86
C ILE A 305 -54.39 -15.91 -11.22
N ILE A 306 -54.09 -15.63 -12.49
CA ILE A 306 -52.73 -15.30 -12.96
C ILE A 306 -52.20 -14.03 -12.27
N CYS A 307 -53.02 -12.97 -12.21
CA CYS A 307 -52.69 -11.75 -11.47
C CYS A 307 -52.48 -12.02 -9.97
N GLY A 308 -53.22 -12.96 -9.39
CA GLY A 308 -53.07 -13.39 -8.00
C GLY A 308 -51.73 -14.07 -7.72
N TYR A 309 -51.26 -14.92 -8.63
CA TYR A 309 -49.91 -15.49 -8.58
C TYR A 309 -48.82 -14.42 -8.71
N GLY A 310 -49.00 -13.48 -9.65
CA GLY A 310 -48.08 -12.34 -9.83
C GLY A 310 -47.94 -11.48 -8.57
N LEU A 311 -49.06 -11.10 -7.95
CA LEU A 311 -49.09 -10.37 -6.68
C LEU A 311 -48.44 -11.16 -5.54
N SER A 312 -48.69 -12.47 -5.45
CA SER A 312 -48.14 -13.32 -4.39
C SER A 312 -46.62 -13.45 -4.48
N ASN A 313 -46.08 -13.59 -5.70
CA ASN A 313 -44.64 -13.58 -5.94
C ASN A 313 -44.00 -12.24 -5.54
N GLN A 314 -44.66 -11.12 -5.84
CA GLN A 314 -44.17 -9.79 -5.44
C GLN A 314 -44.17 -9.60 -3.92
N LYS A 315 -45.16 -10.15 -3.21
CA LYS A 315 -45.16 -10.16 -1.74
C LYS A 315 -43.94 -10.90 -1.20
N LEU A 316 -43.60 -12.06 -1.75
CA LEU A 316 -42.40 -12.81 -1.36
C LEU A 316 -41.12 -12.02 -1.61
N VAL A 317 -41.00 -11.36 -2.76
CA VAL A 317 -39.85 -10.49 -3.07
C VAL A 317 -39.72 -9.34 -2.06
N LEU A 318 -40.83 -8.68 -1.69
CA LEU A 318 -40.81 -7.61 -0.68
C LEU A 318 -40.41 -8.11 0.70
N ASP A 319 -40.84 -9.32 1.07
CA ASP A 319 -40.46 -9.95 2.33
C ASP A 319 -38.97 -10.35 2.34
N HIS A 320 -38.42 -10.82 1.21
CA HIS A 320 -36.97 -11.03 1.06
C HIS A 320 -36.17 -9.73 1.17
N ILE A 321 -36.61 -8.64 0.51
CA ILE A 321 -35.94 -7.33 0.62
C ILE A 321 -35.92 -6.85 2.07
N ARG A 322 -37.02 -7.02 2.80
CA ARG A 322 -37.07 -6.69 4.24
C ARG A 322 -36.04 -7.50 5.04
N GLN A 323 -35.96 -8.81 4.79
CA GLN A 323 -34.99 -9.67 5.46
C GLN A 323 -33.54 -9.30 5.10
N ASP A 324 -33.27 -8.90 3.85
CA ASP A 324 -31.94 -8.45 3.44
C ASP A 324 -31.53 -7.15 4.14
N VAL A 325 -32.46 -6.22 4.35
CA VAL A 325 -32.24 -4.99 5.14
C VAL A 325 -31.91 -5.33 6.60
N GLU A 326 -32.68 -6.22 7.22
CA GLU A 326 -32.45 -6.67 8.60
C GLU A 326 -31.11 -7.44 8.73
N ARG A 327 -30.74 -8.24 7.72
CA ARG A 327 -29.45 -8.95 7.67
C ARG A 327 -28.27 -8.02 7.48
N PHE A 328 -28.41 -6.97 6.67
CA PHE A 328 -27.37 -5.97 6.47
C PHE A 328 -27.04 -5.25 7.78
N GLU A 329 -28.07 -4.90 8.57
CA GLU A 329 -27.91 -4.33 9.90
C GLU A 329 -27.23 -5.30 10.88
N GLY A 330 -27.69 -6.55 10.94
CA GLY A 330 -27.17 -7.54 11.89
C GLY A 330 -25.75 -8.04 11.58
N LYS A 331 -25.44 -8.32 10.31
CA LYS A 331 -24.12 -8.85 9.90
C LYS A 331 -23.10 -7.76 9.55
N GLY A 332 -23.56 -6.58 9.13
CA GLY A 332 -22.69 -5.51 8.63
C GLY A 332 -21.89 -4.79 9.70
N LYS A 333 -22.20 -4.98 11.00
CA LYS A 333 -21.55 -4.30 12.13
C LYS A 333 -21.32 -2.81 11.84
N ILE A 334 -22.42 -2.09 11.59
CA ILE A 334 -22.37 -0.67 11.18
C ILE A 334 -21.57 0.13 12.21
N PRO A 335 -20.47 0.79 11.80
CA PRO A 335 -19.66 1.62 12.70
C PRO A 335 -20.51 2.66 13.42
N GLY A 336 -20.19 2.96 14.69
CA GLY A 336 -20.98 3.87 15.52
C GLY A 336 -21.25 5.24 14.86
N LYS A 337 -20.26 5.78 14.14
CA LYS A 337 -20.34 7.06 13.41
C LYS A 337 -21.38 7.06 12.27
N LEU A 338 -21.71 5.90 11.71
CA LEU A 338 -22.64 5.75 10.57
C LEU A 338 -24.04 5.28 10.96
N LYS A 339 -24.28 5.02 12.25
CA LYS A 339 -25.60 4.58 12.72
C LYS A 339 -26.69 5.61 12.44
N GLY A 340 -26.39 6.90 12.59
CA GLY A 340 -27.36 7.97 12.31
C GLY A 340 -27.81 7.96 10.84
N GLN A 341 -26.85 7.96 9.91
CA GLN A 341 -27.13 7.91 8.46
C GLN A 341 -27.89 6.63 8.08
N TRP A 342 -27.50 5.48 8.64
CA TRP A 342 -28.22 4.23 8.41
C TRP A 342 -29.67 4.27 8.90
N GLU A 343 -29.94 4.85 10.06
CA GLU A 343 -31.32 4.96 10.57
C GLU A 343 -32.19 5.82 9.66
N GLU A 344 -31.66 6.91 9.09
CA GLU A 344 -32.38 7.72 8.10
C GLU A 344 -32.70 6.92 6.82
N ASP A 345 -31.71 6.20 6.29
CA ASP A 345 -31.88 5.34 5.11
C ASP A 345 -32.88 4.21 5.38
N LYS A 346 -32.80 3.58 6.55
CA LYS A 346 -33.70 2.53 7.00
C LYS A 346 -35.13 3.04 7.14
N VAL A 347 -35.33 4.25 7.68
CA VAL A 347 -36.64 4.90 7.73
C VAL A 347 -37.19 5.11 6.32
N ARG A 348 -36.36 5.58 5.38
CA ARG A 348 -36.74 5.75 3.97
C ARG A 348 -37.14 4.43 3.32
N ILE A 349 -36.33 3.38 3.45
CA ILE A 349 -36.60 2.04 2.90
C ILE A 349 -37.89 1.47 3.50
N ASN A 350 -38.05 1.54 4.83
CA ASN A 350 -39.24 1.05 5.52
C ASN A 350 -40.52 1.80 5.10
N LYS A 351 -40.43 3.11 4.86
CA LYS A 351 -41.55 3.91 4.35
C LYS A 351 -41.98 3.43 2.97
N LEU A 352 -41.04 3.11 2.08
CA LEU A 352 -41.33 2.57 0.74
C LEU A 352 -41.92 1.16 0.82
N LEU A 353 -41.33 0.25 1.61
CA LEU A 353 -41.85 -1.10 1.84
C LEU A 353 -43.29 -1.06 2.38
N ARG A 354 -43.59 -0.15 3.31
CA ARG A 354 -44.94 0.01 3.88
C ARG A 354 -45.93 0.49 2.82
N LYS A 355 -45.58 1.50 2.02
CA LYS A 355 -46.41 1.97 0.91
C LYS A 355 -46.69 0.84 -0.08
N GLN A 356 -45.69 0.03 -0.40
CA GLN A 356 -45.84 -1.05 -1.36
C GLN A 356 -46.66 -2.22 -0.83
N ARG A 357 -46.51 -2.57 0.45
CA ARG A 357 -47.38 -3.54 1.11
C ARG A 357 -48.82 -3.05 1.18
N HIS A 358 -49.04 -1.75 1.35
CA HIS A 358 -50.37 -1.17 1.25
C HIS A 358 -50.93 -1.29 -0.17
N LEU A 359 -50.15 -0.96 -1.21
CA LEU A 359 -50.56 -1.12 -2.61
C LEU A 359 -50.94 -2.57 -2.91
N TYR A 360 -50.12 -3.53 -2.48
CA TYR A 360 -50.43 -4.96 -2.59
C TYR A 360 -51.79 -5.30 -1.97
N ARG A 361 -52.08 -4.81 -0.75
CA ARG A 361 -53.38 -5.07 -0.09
C ARG A 361 -54.54 -4.51 -0.89
N VAL A 362 -54.42 -3.29 -1.41
CA VAL A 362 -55.47 -2.64 -2.21
C VAL A 362 -55.72 -3.42 -3.50
N LEU A 363 -54.66 -3.79 -4.21
CA LEU A 363 -54.77 -4.54 -5.46
C LEU A 363 -55.30 -5.96 -5.25
N PHE A 364 -54.89 -6.62 -4.17
CA PHE A 364 -55.43 -7.92 -3.80
C PHE A 364 -56.92 -7.85 -3.48
N LEU A 365 -57.36 -6.85 -2.71
CA LEU A 365 -58.80 -6.63 -2.45
C LEU A 365 -59.57 -6.37 -3.76
N SER A 366 -59.04 -5.52 -4.63
CA SER A 366 -59.64 -5.26 -5.95
C SER A 366 -59.75 -6.54 -6.78
N LEU A 367 -58.70 -7.36 -6.81
CA LEU A 367 -58.66 -8.62 -7.53
C LEU A 367 -59.71 -9.61 -7.00
N THR A 368 -59.84 -9.73 -5.68
CA THR A 368 -60.86 -10.59 -5.06
C THR A 368 -62.27 -10.13 -5.38
N GLY A 369 -62.51 -8.80 -5.43
CA GLY A 369 -63.78 -8.24 -5.86
C GLY A 369 -64.11 -8.55 -7.32
N CYS A 370 -63.14 -8.37 -8.23
CA CYS A 370 -63.29 -8.70 -9.65
C CYS A 370 -63.57 -10.20 -9.86
N PHE A 371 -62.85 -11.06 -9.15
CA PHE A 371 -63.06 -12.50 -9.21
C PHE A 371 -64.46 -12.89 -8.72
N ALA A 372 -64.91 -12.34 -7.57
CA ALA A 372 -66.24 -12.58 -7.03
C ALA A 372 -67.35 -12.12 -7.99
N TYR A 373 -67.18 -10.95 -8.63
CA TYR A 373 -68.09 -10.46 -9.65
C TYR A 373 -68.17 -11.41 -10.86
N GLY A 374 -67.02 -11.81 -11.40
CA GLY A 374 -66.95 -12.76 -12.51
C GLY A 374 -67.62 -14.09 -12.18
N PHE A 375 -67.37 -14.61 -10.97
CA PHE A 375 -67.98 -15.84 -10.48
C PHE A 375 -69.50 -15.76 -10.34
N ILE A 376 -70.03 -14.68 -9.75
CA ILE A 376 -71.48 -14.48 -9.59
C ILE A 376 -72.17 -14.38 -10.95
N ARG A 377 -71.61 -13.61 -11.89
CA ARG A 377 -72.17 -13.46 -13.24
C ARG A 377 -72.11 -14.77 -14.02
N PHE A 378 -71.02 -15.51 -13.91
CA PHE A 378 -70.88 -16.84 -14.50
C PHE A 378 -71.97 -17.81 -14.02
N LEU A 379 -72.21 -17.86 -12.70
CA LEU A 379 -73.29 -18.68 -12.13
C LEU A 379 -74.68 -18.25 -12.60
N PHE A 380 -74.92 -16.94 -12.73
CA PHE A 380 -76.18 -16.41 -13.22
C PHE A 380 -76.43 -16.84 -14.67
N VAL A 381 -75.45 -16.64 -15.57
CA VAL A 381 -75.56 -17.00 -16.99
C VAL A 381 -75.80 -18.50 -17.18
N ILE A 382 -75.12 -19.36 -16.41
CA ILE A 382 -75.31 -20.82 -16.48
C ILE A 382 -76.71 -21.22 -16.00
N LYS A 383 -77.22 -20.63 -14.92
CA LYS A 383 -78.59 -20.87 -14.45
C LYS A 383 -79.64 -20.46 -15.47
N THR A 384 -79.47 -19.32 -16.14
CA THR A 384 -80.40 -18.88 -17.20
C THR A 384 -80.36 -19.84 -18.38
N PHE A 385 -79.19 -20.37 -18.75
CA PHE A 385 -79.04 -21.39 -19.79
C PHE A 385 -79.76 -22.70 -19.44
N GLN A 386 -79.71 -23.13 -18.18
CA GLN A 386 -80.42 -24.33 -17.70
C GLN A 386 -81.94 -24.18 -17.73
N ILE A 387 -82.48 -22.98 -17.49
CA ILE A 387 -83.93 -22.72 -17.49
C ILE A 387 -84.50 -22.67 -18.93
N TYR A 388 -83.71 -22.28 -19.92
CA TYR A 388 -84.14 -22.21 -21.32
C TYR A 388 -83.98 -23.52 -22.12
N CYS A 389 -83.25 -24.50 -21.59
CA CYS A 389 -83.01 -25.80 -22.24
C CYS A 389 -83.66 -27.01 -21.52
N GLY A 390 -84.51 -26.76 -20.51
CA GLY A 390 -85.32 -27.78 -19.84
C GLY A 390 -86.80 -27.52 -19.98
#